data_AF-A0A6V8CCT9-F1
#
_entry.id   AF-A0A6V8CCT9-F1
#
_cell.length_a   1.000
_cell.length_b   1.000
_cell.length_c   1.000
_cell.angle_alpha   90.00
_cell.angle_beta   90.00
_cell.angle_gamma   90.00
#
_symmetry.space_group_name_H-M   'P 1'
#
loop_
_entity.id
_entity.type
_entity.pdbx_description
1 polymer ?
#
loop_
_entity_poly.entity_id
_entity_poly.type
_entity_poly.pdbx_seq_one_letter_code
_entity_poly.pdbx_strand_id
1 'polypeptide(L)' 'MDLDTVIARLLADEAVVYPTSTLPGLGARPTPKGLDAVFALKARDDRKP' A
#
# COMPACT_ATOMS: atom_id res chain seq x y z
N MET A 1 -7.09 11.88 7.54
CA MET A 1 -6.46 10.63 7.98
C MET A 1 -5.32 11.04 8.89
N ASP A 2 -5.33 10.58 10.12
CA ASP A 2 -4.28 10.88 11.09
C ASP A 2 -2.98 10.13 10.70
N LEU A 3 -1.82 10.78 10.90
CA LEU A 3 -0.52 10.25 10.51
C LEU A 3 -0.16 9.00 11.33
N ASP A 4 -0.47 9.00 12.62
CA ASP A 4 -0.18 7.86 13.49
C ASP A 4 -0.98 6.64 13.07
N THR A 5 -2.23 6.86 12.66
CA THR A 5 -3.06 5.81 12.05
C THR A 5 -2.44 5.24 10.77
N VAL A 6 -1.87 6.07 9.89
CA VAL A 6 -1.18 5.59 8.67
C VAL A 6 0.05 4.76 9.01
N ILE A 7 0.85 5.24 9.97
CA ILE A 7 2.06 4.56 10.42
C ILE A 7 1.71 3.20 11.02
N ALA A 8 0.70 3.12 11.88
CA ALA A 8 0.24 1.87 12.48
C ALA A 8 -0.16 0.84 11.42
N ARG A 9 -0.89 1.27 10.38
CA ARG A 9 -1.30 0.40 9.28
C ARG A 9 -0.14 -0.08 8.42
N LEU A 10 0.81 0.82 8.11
CA LEU A 10 2.04 0.43 7.43
C LEU A 10 2.81 -0.60 8.25
N LEU A 11 2.97 -0.39 9.56
CA LEU A 11 3.67 -1.33 10.44
C LEU A 11 2.98 -2.70 10.52
N ALA A 12 1.66 -2.78 10.33
CA ALA A 12 0.88 -4.02 10.25
C ALA A 12 0.95 -4.74 8.88
N ASP A 13 1.74 -4.23 7.93
CA ASP A 13 1.84 -4.67 6.54
C ASP A 13 0.54 -4.50 5.74
N GLU A 14 -0.27 -3.49 6.09
CA GLU A 14 -1.43 -3.10 5.28
C GLU A 14 -1.03 -2.17 4.14
N ALA A 15 -1.81 -2.23 3.05
CA ALA A 15 -1.75 -1.26 1.98
C ALA A 15 -2.52 0.02 2.37
N VAL A 16 -1.91 1.18 2.14
CA VAL A 16 -2.44 2.49 2.48
C VAL A 16 -2.51 3.38 1.24
N VAL A 17 -3.61 4.14 1.13
CA VAL A 17 -3.78 5.17 0.11
C VAL A 17 -3.21 6.49 0.63
N TYR A 18 -2.39 7.16 -0.18
CA TYR A 18 -1.78 8.43 0.17
C TYR A 18 -1.88 9.45 -0.99
N PRO A 19 -1.97 10.75 -0.70
CA PRO A 19 -2.08 11.76 -1.74
C PRO A 19 -0.78 11.92 -2.53
N THR A 20 -0.90 12.23 -3.82
CA THR A 20 0.21 12.66 -4.68
C THR A 20 -0.19 13.90 -5.47
N SER A 21 0.71 14.49 -6.25
CA SER A 21 0.40 15.64 -7.13
C SER A 21 -0.49 15.28 -8.33
N THR A 22 -0.73 13.99 -8.57
CA THR A 22 -1.59 13.51 -9.65
C THR A 22 -2.78 12.74 -9.08
N LEU A 23 -2.70 11.41 -9.04
CA LEU A 23 -3.73 10.52 -8.49
C LEU A 23 -3.26 9.90 -7.17
N PRO A 24 -4.18 9.54 -6.26
CA PRO A 24 -3.82 8.85 -5.03
C PRO A 24 -2.96 7.60 -5.30
N GLY A 25 -1.84 7.52 -4.59
CA GLY A 25 -0.97 6.35 -4.61
C GLY A 25 -1.51 5.27 -3.69
N LEU A 26 -1.22 4.00 -4.02
CA LEU A 26 -1.41 2.87 -3.12
C LEU A 26 -0.03 2.28 -2.83
N GLY A 27 0.34 2.19 -1.55
CA GLY A 27 1.64 1.68 -1.14
C GLY A 27 1.57 0.91 0.18
N ALA A 28 2.59 0.12 0.44
CA ALA A 28 2.77 -0.66 1.65
C ALA A 28 4.26 -0.70 2.02
N ARG A 29 4.60 -1.29 3.18
CA ARG A 29 5.99 -1.64 3.47
C ARG A 29 6.51 -2.66 2.44
N PRO A 30 7.81 -2.63 2.09
CA PRO A 30 8.41 -3.56 1.14
C PRO A 30 8.69 -4.93 1.79
N THR A 31 7.67 -5.51 2.42
CA THR A 31 7.65 -6.88 2.92
C THR A 31 6.82 -7.73 1.95
N PRO A 32 7.02 -9.07 1.89
CA PRO A 32 6.20 -9.92 1.03
C PRO A 32 4.70 -9.72 1.28
N LYS A 33 4.28 -9.73 2.56
CA LYS A 33 2.88 -9.51 2.97
C LYS A 33 2.34 -8.14 2.54
N GLY A 34 3.14 -7.09 2.67
CA GLY A 34 2.73 -5.74 2.27
C GLY A 34 2.58 -5.61 0.74
N LEU A 35 3.49 -6.21 -0.02
CA LEU A 35 3.40 -6.22 -1.49
C LEU A 35 2.21 -7.07 -1.96
N ASP A 36 1.99 -8.24 -1.39
CA ASP A 36 0.83 -9.10 -1.69
C ASP A 36 -0.49 -8.34 -1.47
N ALA A 37 -0.59 -7.55 -0.40
CA ALA A 37 -1.76 -6.71 -0.13
C ALA A 37 -1.99 -5.64 -1.22
N VAL A 38 -0.92 -5.03 -1.75
CA VAL A 38 -1.00 -4.06 -2.86
C VAL A 38 -1.42 -4.75 -4.16
N PHE A 39 -0.86 -5.92 -4.47
CA PHE A 39 -1.17 -6.67 -5.70
C PHE A 39 -2.61 -7.20 -5.69
N ALA A 40 -3.06 -7.74 -4.55
CA ALA A 40 -4.43 -8.21 -4.35
C ALA A 40 -5.44 -7.08 -4.57
N LEU A 41 -5.20 -5.90 -3.98
CA LEU A 41 -6.09 -4.74 -4.15
C LEU A 41 -6.12 -4.18 -5.56
N LYS A 42 -4.98 -4.22 -6.27
CA LYS A 42 -4.92 -3.77 -7.67
C LYS A 42 -5.42 -4.82 -8.66
N ALA A 43 -5.75 -6.02 -8.21
CA ALA A 43 -5.96 -7.19 -9.06
C ALA A 43 -4.86 -7.29 -10.14
N ARG A 44 -3.62 -7.00 -9.74
CA ARG A 44 -2.49 -6.84 -10.65
C ARG A 44 -1.92 -8.21 -10.97
N ASP A 45 -1.67 -8.46 -12.26
CA ASP A 45 -0.95 -9.65 -12.71
C ASP A 45 0.47 -9.69 -12.13
N ASP A 46 0.88 -10.84 -11.60
CA ASP A 46 2.18 -11.07 -10.95
C ASP A 46 3.39 -10.76 -11.85
N ARG A 47 3.17 -10.68 -13.17
CA ARG A 47 4.22 -10.31 -14.14
C ARG A 47 4.48 -8.82 -14.24
N LYS A 48 3.66 -7.98 -13.59
CA LYS A 48 3.82 -6.52 -13.61
C LYS A 48 4.59 -6.10 -12.35
N PRO A 49 5.69 -5.34 -12.49
CA PRO A 49 6.47 -4.86 -11.34
C PRO A 49 5.63 -3.97 -10.41
#